data_AF-A0A2G3Q2N7-F1
#
_entry.id   AF-A0A2G3Q2N7-F1
#
_cell.length_a   1.000
_cell.length_b   1.000
_cell.length_c   1.000
_cell.angle_alpha   90.00
_cell.angle_beta   90.00
_cell.angle_gamma   90.00
#
_symmetry.space_group_name_H-M   'P 1'
#
loop_
_entity.id
_entity.type
_entity.pdbx_description
1 polymer ?
#
loop_
_entity_poly.entity_id
_entity_poly.type
_entity_poly.pdbx_seq_one_letter_code
_entity_poly.pdbx_strand_id
1 'polypeptide(L)' 'MNKTQTTTYDKLMRAWENSKELVRDFQTYSNEMDDHELKQVFKQFAEDEGMHATKLREIISSYQDK' A
#
# COMPACT_ATOMS: atom_id res chain seq x y z
N MET A 1 -20.38 22.73 9.78
CA MET A 1 -19.72 21.64 9.03
C MET A 1 -19.62 20.44 9.95
N ASN A 2 -20.37 19.37 9.69
CA ASN A 2 -20.17 18.12 10.41
C ASN A 2 -18.85 17.50 9.93
N LYS A 3 -17.79 17.58 10.74
CA LYS A 3 -16.58 16.78 10.54
C LYS A 3 -16.97 15.33 10.78
N THR A 4 -17.21 14.57 9.71
CA THR A 4 -17.35 13.12 9.81
C THR A 4 -16.05 12.58 10.41
N GLN A 5 -16.11 12.01 11.62
CA GLN A 5 -14.93 11.42 12.24
C GLN A 5 -14.52 10.17 11.46
N THR A 6 -13.27 10.15 10.99
CA THR A 6 -12.68 8.96 10.35
C THR A 6 -12.50 7.85 11.39
N THR A 7 -13.08 6.68 11.15
CA THR A 7 -12.95 5.53 12.04
C THR A 7 -11.57 4.89 11.93
N THR A 8 -11.21 4.02 12.89
CA THR A 8 -10.01 3.19 12.78
C THR A 8 -10.06 2.30 11.53
N TYR A 9 -11.23 1.76 11.21
CA TYR A 9 -11.44 0.94 10.01
C TYR A 9 -11.19 1.73 8.73
N ASP A 10 -11.70 2.96 8.64
CA ASP A 10 -11.47 3.83 7.46
C ASP A 10 -9.98 4.14 7.26
N LYS A 11 -9.24 4.35 8.36
CA LYS A 11 -7.78 4.57 8.31
C LYS A 11 -7.05 3.33 7.81
N LEU A 12 -7.42 2.14 8.29
CA LEU A 12 -6.84 0.87 7.85
C LEU A 12 -7.13 0.63 6.36
N MET A 13 -8.38 0.83 5.92
CA MET A 13 -8.77 0.66 4.53
C MET A 13 -8.02 1.64 3.62
N ARG A 14 -7.90 2.90 4.03
CA ARG A 14 -7.14 3.90 3.26
C ARG A 14 -5.66 3.55 3.18
N ALA A 15 -5.05 3.11 4.28
CA ALA A 15 -3.65 2.67 4.27
C ALA A 15 -3.45 1.46 3.33
N TRP A 16 -4.39 0.50 3.34
CA TRP A 16 -4.34 -0.66 2.47
C TRP A 16 -4.45 -0.30 0.99
N GLU A 17 -5.38 0.58 0.63
CA GLU A 17 -5.51 1.09 -0.75
C GLU A 17 -4.24 1.83 -1.19
N ASN A 18 -3.70 2.70 -0.33
CA ASN A 18 -2.48 3.45 -0.63
C ASN A 18 -1.27 2.53 -0.85
N SER A 19 -1.07 1.49 -0.02
CA SER A 19 0.02 0.53 -0.24
C SER A 19 -0.16 -0.21 -1.56
N LYS A 20 -1.38 -0.62 -1.94
CA LYS A 20 -1.62 -1.22 -3.26
C LYS A 20 -1.35 -0.26 -4.42
N GLU A 21 -1.65 1.03 -4.26
CA GLU A 21 -1.33 2.07 -5.24
C GLU A 21 0.18 2.18 -5.42
N LEU A 22 0.93 2.30 -4.32
CA LEU A 22 2.39 2.36 -4.35
C LEU A 22 3.04 1.11 -4.97
N VAL A 23 2.49 -0.10 -4.74
CA VAL A 23 2.95 -1.30 -5.45
C VAL A 23 2.91 -1.10 -6.97
N ARG A 24 1.80 -0.58 -7.49
CA ARG A 24 1.62 -0.36 -8.95
C ARG A 24 2.52 0.75 -9.47
N ASP A 25 2.64 1.83 -8.71
CA ASP A 25 3.48 2.97 -9.08
C ASP A 25 4.95 2.54 -9.14
N PHE A 26 5.45 1.88 -8.10
CA PHE A 26 6.83 1.41 -8.06
C PHE A 26 7.14 0.34 -9.11
N GLN A 27 6.19 -0.57 -9.38
CA GLN A 27 6.33 -1.49 -10.52
C GLN A 27 6.44 -0.73 -11.84
N THR A 28 5.58 0.27 -12.06
CA THR A 28 5.59 1.11 -13.26
C THR A 28 6.91 1.86 -13.39
N TYR A 29 7.37 2.54 -12.34
CA TYR A 29 8.64 3.27 -12.33
C TYR A 29 9.81 2.33 -12.59
N SER A 30 9.84 1.14 -11.98
CA SER A 30 10.91 0.18 -12.26
C SER A 30 10.97 -0.25 -13.74
N ASN A 31 9.84 -0.26 -14.43
CA ASN A 31 9.77 -0.61 -15.85
C ASN A 31 10.20 0.53 -16.78
N GLU A 32 9.91 1.78 -16.39
CA GLU A 32 10.20 2.99 -17.17
C GLU A 32 11.64 3.53 -16.96
N MET A 33 12.32 3.13 -15.88
CA MET A 33 13.65 3.62 -15.55
C MET A 33 14.76 2.86 -16.30
N ASP A 34 15.70 3.63 -16.85
CA ASP A 34 16.92 3.12 -17.50
C ASP A 34 18.06 2.88 -16.49
N ASP A 35 18.11 3.67 -15.42
CA ASP A 35 19.12 3.51 -14.37
C ASP A 35 18.90 2.20 -13.61
N HIS A 36 19.92 1.33 -13.64
CA HIS A 36 19.83 0.01 -13.06
C HIS A 36 19.67 0.04 -11.53
N GLU A 37 20.34 0.96 -10.84
CA GLU A 37 20.25 1.06 -9.38
C GLU A 37 18.85 1.51 -8.96
N LEU A 38 18.32 2.57 -9.57
CA LEU A 38 16.96 3.06 -9.31
C LEU A 38 15.90 2.01 -9.64
N LYS A 39 16.10 1.23 -10.72
CA LYS A 39 15.22 0.12 -11.09
C LYS A 39 15.13 -0.94 -9.99
N GLN A 40 16.26 -1.30 -9.38
CA GLN A 40 16.26 -2.28 -8.29
C GLN A 40 15.63 -1.70 -7.02
N VAL A 41 15.89 -0.43 -6.72
CA VAL A 41 15.26 0.25 -5.57
C VAL A 41 13.73 0.25 -5.70
N PHE A 42 13.19 0.62 -6.86
CA PHE A 42 11.74 0.62 -7.07
C PHE A 42 11.14 -0.80 -7.04
N LYS A 43 11.85 -1.81 -7.52
CA LYS A 43 11.41 -3.21 -7.35
C LYS A 43 11.30 -3.59 -5.87
N GLN A 44 12.32 -3.27 -5.09
CA GLN A 44 12.31 -3.55 -3.65
C GLN A 44 11.15 -2.82 -2.95
N PHE A 45 10.92 -1.56 -3.28
CA PHE A 45 9.80 -0.81 -2.70
C PHE A 45 8.44 -1.39 -3.07
N ALA A 46 8.27 -1.90 -4.30
CA ALA A 46 7.05 -2.59 -4.69
C ALA A 46 6.82 -3.87 -3.87
N GLU A 47 7.87 -4.63 -3.57
CA GLU A 47 7.78 -5.81 -2.72
C GLU A 47 7.42 -5.45 -1.28
N ASP A 48 8.07 -4.43 -0.72
CA ASP A 48 7.84 -3.94 0.64
C ASP A 48 6.40 -3.43 0.83
N GLU A 49 5.88 -2.64 -0.12
CA GLU A 49 4.49 -2.19 -0.07
C GLU A 49 3.49 -3.34 -0.29
N GLY A 50 3.88 -4.38 -1.03
CA GLY A 50 3.12 -5.63 -1.12
C GLY A 50 2.99 -6.33 0.22
N MET A 51 4.07 -6.37 1.01
CA MET A 51 4.06 -6.89 2.38
C MET A 51 3.19 -6.02 3.31
N HIS A 52 3.30 -4.69 3.22
CA HIS A 52 2.46 -3.75 3.97
C HIS A 52 0.97 -3.97 3.67
N ALA A 53 0.60 -4.02 2.39
CA ALA A 53 -0.78 -4.26 1.96
C ALA A 53 -1.31 -5.61 2.46
N THR A 54 -0.48 -6.66 2.44
CA THR A 54 -0.87 -7.98 2.93
C THR A 54 -1.17 -7.95 4.43
N LYS A 55 -0.27 -7.37 5.22
CA LYS A 55 -0.45 -7.23 6.68
C LYS A 55 -1.67 -6.39 7.04
N LEU A 56 -1.90 -5.29 6.32
CA LEU A 56 -3.08 -4.45 6.52
C LEU A 56 -4.37 -5.20 6.21
N ARG A 57 -4.39 -6.01 5.14
CA ARG A 57 -5.53 -6.86 4.79
C ARG A 57 -5.86 -7.86 5.90
N GLU A 58 -4.86 -8.53 6.46
CA GLU A 58 -5.05 -9.48 7.56
C GLU A 58 -5.65 -8.81 8.81
N ILE A 59 -5.17 -7.61 9.15
CA ILE A 59 -5.73 -6.82 10.24
C ILE A 59 -7.18 -6.45 9.92
N ILE A 60 -7.47 -5.95 8.73
CA ILE A 60 -8.84 -5.60 8.30
C ILE A 60 -9.79 -6.81 8.40
N SER A 61 -9.37 -7.99 7.94
CA SER A 61 -10.17 -9.22 8.07
C SER A 61 -10.50 -9.54 9.52
N SER A 62 -9.54 -9.39 10.45
CA SER A 62 -9.78 -9.60 11.89
C SER A 62 -10.75 -8.60 12.53
N TYR A 63 -11.00 -7.45 11.90
CA TYR A 63 -12.02 -6.48 12.32
C TYR A 63 -13.41 -6.81 11.78
N GLN A 64 -13.50 -7.54 10.66
CA GLN A 64 -14.78 -7.96 10.06
C GLN A 64 -15.32 -9.24 10.69
N ASP A 65 -14.43 -10.09 11.23
CA ASP A 65 -14.79 -11.32 11.95
C ASP A 65 -15.18 -11.09 13.43
N LYS A 66 -15.23 -9.83 13.89
CA LYS A 66 -15.63 -9.42 15.25
C LYS A 66 -16.98 -8.72 15.23
#